data_AF-A0A6V7RDK4-F1
#
_entry.id   AF-A0A6V7RDK4-F1
#
_cell.length_a   1.000
_cell.length_b   1.000
_cell.length_c   1.000
_cell.angle_alpha   90.00
_cell.angle_beta   90.00
_cell.angle_gamma   90.00
#
_symmetry.space_group_name_H-M   'P 1'
#
loop_
_entity.id
_entity.type
_entity.pdbx_description
1 polymer ?
#
loop_
_entity_poly.entity_id
_entity_poly.type
_entity_poly.pdbx_seq_one_letter_code
_entity_poly.pdbx_strand_id
1 'polypeptide(L)'
;MNKILIVEDDKDIRELIHLSLSSQNISNIYSARNLPEAKSLLLSDNFQILLLDLNLENENGYQLLKYIDHNEINPDIHIELNDVHDGISLSYEDNGVGIDRNELDYLMTSGGTTKERDEHHGIGFSVIQDAIIFHSGNLTILPTNQGVKFLITLR
;
A
#
# COMPACT_ATOMS: atom_id res chain seq x y z
N MET A 1 -21.22 -13.22 -3.14
CA MET A 1 -20.47 -12.54 -4.21
C MET A 1 -19.78 -11.35 -3.59
N ASN A 2 -18.45 -11.29 -3.69
CA ASN A 2 -17.65 -10.29 -2.97
C ASN A 2 -17.95 -8.90 -3.51
N LYS A 3 -18.40 -7.99 -2.64
CA LYS A 3 -18.54 -6.57 -2.96
C LYS A 3 -17.17 -5.90 -2.90
N ILE A 4 -16.69 -5.42 -4.04
CA ILE A 4 -15.48 -4.58 -4.11
C ILE A 4 -15.93 -3.14 -4.04
N LEU A 5 -15.45 -2.39 -3.04
CA LEU A 5 -15.54 -0.94 -3.06
C LEU A 5 -14.24 -0.39 -3.62
N ILE A 6 -14.35 0.32 -4.73
CA ILE A 6 -13.32 1.20 -5.26
C ILE A 6 -13.58 2.57 -4.63
N VAL A 7 -12.68 3.01 -3.76
CA VAL A 7 -12.69 4.36 -3.20
C VAL A 7 -11.66 5.16 -3.98
N GLU A 8 -12.17 6.00 -4.86
CA GLU A 8 -11.51 6.58 -6.03
C GLU A 8 -12.47 7.68 -6.48
N ASP A 9 -12.05 8.94 -6.55
CA ASP A 9 -12.98 10.03 -6.90
C ASP A 9 -13.24 10.19 -8.41
N ASP A 10 -12.35 9.75 -9.29
CA ASP A 10 -12.58 9.78 -10.74
C ASP A 10 -13.60 8.73 -11.22
N LYS A 11 -14.34 9.06 -12.28
CA LYS A 11 -15.35 8.17 -12.85
C LYS A 11 -14.78 7.11 -13.80
N ASP A 12 -13.89 7.47 -14.71
CA ASP A 12 -13.57 6.60 -15.85
C ASP A 12 -12.44 5.61 -15.54
N ILE A 13 -11.50 5.96 -14.62
CA ILE A 13 -10.56 4.99 -14.02
C ILE A 13 -11.34 3.94 -13.23
N ARG A 14 -12.29 4.39 -12.41
CA ARG A 14 -13.18 3.54 -11.62
C ARG A 14 -14.02 2.61 -12.49
N GLU A 15 -14.47 3.09 -13.67
CA GLU A 15 -15.15 2.27 -14.67
C GLU A 15 -14.19 1.31 -15.42
N LEU A 16 -12.91 1.65 -15.60
CA LEU A 16 -11.89 0.74 -16.17
C LEU A 16 -11.46 -0.36 -15.20
N ILE A 17 -11.22 -0.03 -13.93
CA ILE A 17 -10.98 -1.01 -12.85
C ILE A 17 -12.21 -1.94 -12.75
N HIS A 18 -13.41 -1.37 -12.81
CA HIS A 18 -14.65 -2.15 -12.87
C HIS A 18 -14.72 -3.06 -14.11
N LEU A 19 -14.38 -2.58 -15.31
CA LEU A 19 -14.32 -3.39 -16.54
C LEU A 19 -13.30 -4.52 -16.44
N SER A 20 -12.11 -4.26 -15.86
CA SER A 20 -11.06 -5.25 -15.67
C SER A 20 -11.49 -6.35 -14.69
N LEU A 21 -12.01 -5.97 -13.52
CA LEU A 21 -12.56 -6.90 -12.53
C LEU A 21 -13.76 -7.67 -13.10
N SER A 22 -14.63 -7.03 -13.88
CA SER A 22 -15.75 -7.70 -14.56
C SER A 22 -15.30 -8.63 -15.69
N SER A 23 -14.15 -8.40 -16.34
CA SER A 23 -13.53 -9.36 -17.26
C SER A 23 -13.06 -10.64 -16.54
N GLN A 24 -12.79 -10.55 -15.23
CA GLN A 24 -12.54 -11.68 -14.33
C GLN A 24 -13.84 -12.24 -13.69
N ASN A 25 -15.01 -11.98 -14.30
CA ASN A 25 -16.35 -12.35 -13.83
C ASN A 25 -16.76 -11.76 -12.46
N ILE A 26 -16.13 -10.68 -11.98
CA ILE A 26 -16.53 -10.00 -10.74
C ILE A 26 -17.67 -9.02 -11.05
N SER A 27 -18.86 -9.28 -10.51
CA SER A 27 -20.09 -8.54 -10.80
C SER A 27 -20.51 -7.51 -9.74
N ASN A 28 -20.00 -7.65 -8.51
CA ASN A 28 -20.40 -6.83 -7.37
C ASN A 28 -19.35 -5.74 -7.12
N ILE A 29 -19.30 -4.73 -7.98
CA ILE A 29 -18.33 -3.64 -7.90
C ILE A 29 -19.07 -2.33 -7.62
N TYR A 30 -18.51 -1.54 -6.73
CA TYR A 30 -19.11 -0.34 -6.16
C TYR A 30 -18.08 0.78 -6.12
N SER A 31 -18.56 2.02 -6.09
CA SER A 31 -17.78 3.21 -6.40
C SER A 31 -18.13 4.36 -5.47
N ALA A 32 -17.15 4.90 -4.74
CA ALA A 32 -17.34 6.05 -3.86
C ALA A 32 -16.50 7.24 -4.32
N ARG A 33 -17.14 8.35 -4.73
CA ARG A 33 -16.45 9.47 -5.39
C ARG A 33 -15.92 10.60 -4.48
N ASN A 34 -15.68 10.30 -3.19
CA ASN A 34 -15.07 11.17 -2.16
C ASN A 34 -15.17 10.46 -0.78
N LEU A 35 -14.42 10.90 0.24
CA LEU A 35 -14.46 10.25 1.57
C LEU A 35 -15.82 10.31 2.28
N PRO A 36 -16.59 11.42 2.26
CA PRO A 36 -17.94 11.42 2.83
C PRO A 36 -18.87 10.39 2.18
N GLU A 37 -18.82 10.21 0.86
CA GLU A 37 -19.55 9.14 0.18
C GLU A 37 -18.98 7.75 0.49
N ALA A 38 -17.65 7.59 0.57
CA ALA A 38 -17.02 6.32 0.91
C ALA A 38 -17.41 5.87 2.32
N LYS A 39 -17.37 6.77 3.31
CA LYS A 39 -17.89 6.55 4.67
C LYS A 39 -19.39 6.26 4.64
N SER A 40 -20.18 7.01 3.88
CA SER A 40 -21.62 6.78 3.78
C SER A 40 -21.96 5.42 3.15
N LEU A 41 -21.15 4.92 2.21
CA LEU A 41 -21.26 3.59 1.63
C LEU A 41 -20.81 2.51 2.63
N LEU A 42 -19.62 2.68 3.24
CA LEU A 42 -19.08 1.80 4.29
C LEU A 42 -19.98 1.70 5.55
N LEU A 43 -20.84 2.70 5.79
CA LEU A 43 -21.85 2.70 6.86
C LEU A 43 -23.22 2.12 6.45
N SER A 44 -23.50 1.97 5.14
CA SER A 44 -24.80 1.50 4.63
C SER A 44 -24.76 0.12 3.97
N ASP A 45 -23.58 -0.40 3.61
CA ASP A 45 -23.39 -1.74 3.06
C ASP A 45 -22.02 -2.32 3.43
N ASN A 46 -21.82 -3.64 3.28
CA ASN A 46 -20.60 -4.35 3.66
C ASN A 46 -19.76 -4.78 2.46
N PHE A 47 -18.51 -4.32 2.42
CA PHE A 47 -17.54 -4.61 1.35
C PHE A 47 -16.50 -5.65 1.78
N GLN A 48 -16.00 -6.45 0.83
CA GLN A 48 -15.08 -7.57 1.06
C GLN A 48 -13.67 -7.31 0.50
N ILE A 49 -13.55 -6.39 -0.45
CA ILE A 49 -12.27 -5.79 -0.86
C ILE A 49 -12.48 -4.29 -0.86
N LEU A 50 -11.54 -3.58 -0.27
CA LEU A 50 -11.40 -2.14 -0.41
C LEU A 50 -10.20 -1.90 -1.34
N LEU A 51 -10.47 -1.56 -2.60
CA LEU A 51 -9.48 -0.88 -3.43
C LEU A 51 -9.55 0.58 -3.01
N LEU A 52 -8.87 0.87 -1.91
CA LEU A 52 -8.72 2.21 -1.39
C LEU A 52 -7.62 2.90 -2.18
N ASP A 53 -7.92 4.02 -2.83
CA ASP A 53 -6.89 5.05 -2.91
C ASP A 53 -6.65 5.55 -1.48
N LEU A 54 -5.43 5.34 -1.00
CA LEU A 54 -5.00 5.75 0.32
C LEU A 54 -5.13 7.28 0.48
N ASN A 55 -5.09 8.03 -0.62
CA ASN A 55 -5.13 9.48 -0.70
C ASN A 55 -6.41 10.00 -1.35
N LEU A 56 -7.15 10.87 -0.65
CA LEU A 56 -8.48 11.31 -1.08
C LEU A 56 -8.69 12.81 -0.72
N GLU A 57 -9.39 13.58 -1.57
CA GLU A 57 -9.26 15.05 -1.61
C GLU A 57 -9.35 15.84 -0.29
N ASN A 58 -10.31 15.52 0.58
CA ASN A 58 -10.72 16.40 1.69
C ASN A 58 -10.45 15.82 3.09
N GLU A 59 -9.85 14.63 3.14
CA GLU A 59 -9.39 13.97 4.35
C GLU A 59 -8.14 13.16 3.94
N ASN A 60 -6.99 13.44 4.55
CA ASN A 60 -5.67 12.87 4.24
C ASN A 60 -5.54 11.32 4.16
N GLY A 61 -4.30 10.90 4.04
CA GLY A 61 -3.83 9.55 4.29
C GLY A 61 -3.50 9.09 5.73
N TYR A 62 -4.22 9.33 6.86
CA TYR A 62 -4.12 8.55 8.18
C TYR A 62 -5.30 7.72 8.98
N GLN A 63 -6.70 7.58 8.94
CA GLN A 63 -8.02 8.34 8.49
C GLN A 63 -9.25 7.38 8.08
N LEU A 64 -9.32 6.85 6.83
CA LEU A 64 -10.38 6.12 6.11
C LEU A 64 -9.83 4.80 5.53
N LEU A 65 -8.56 4.54 5.75
CA LEU A 65 -8.40 3.67 6.90
C LEU A 65 -8.82 4.41 8.30
N LYS A 66 -8.10 4.99 9.34
CA LYS A 66 -8.32 5.10 10.88
C LYS A 66 -9.69 4.96 11.54
N TYR A 67 -10.73 5.23 10.80
CA TYR A 67 -11.93 4.42 10.85
C TYR A 67 -11.58 2.90 10.53
N ILE A 68 -10.32 2.58 10.10
CA ILE A 68 -9.64 1.36 9.58
C ILE A 68 -8.03 1.41 9.38
N ASP A 69 -7.28 2.52 9.68
CA ASP A 69 -5.88 3.16 9.36
C ASP A 69 -5.39 4.06 8.05
N HIS A 70 -5.89 5.31 7.61
CA HIS A 70 -5.56 6.23 6.37
C HIS A 70 -4.03 6.05 6.02
N ASN A 71 -3.54 6.03 4.76
CA ASN A 71 -2.06 6.03 4.44
C ASN A 71 -1.68 7.05 3.32
N GLU A 72 -0.43 7.53 3.20
CA GLU A 72 -0.15 8.94 2.83
C GLU A 72 -0.29 9.41 1.34
N ILE A 73 0.08 8.63 0.31
CA ILE A 73 -0.22 8.80 -1.15
C ILE A 73 -0.49 7.36 -1.70
N ASN A 74 -1.16 7.18 -2.85
CA ASN A 74 -1.00 5.95 -3.67
C ASN A 74 0.21 6.11 -4.62
N PRO A 75 1.41 5.58 -4.30
CA PRO A 75 2.55 5.68 -5.21
C PRO A 75 2.35 4.89 -6.51
N ASP A 76 3.21 5.14 -7.50
CA ASP A 76 3.38 4.26 -8.65
C ASP A 76 4.12 2.99 -8.21
N ILE A 77 3.35 2.07 -7.62
CA ILE A 77 3.84 0.84 -6.98
C ILE A 77 4.12 -0.22 -8.05
N HIS A 78 5.38 -0.34 -8.46
CA HIS A 78 5.79 -1.44 -9.34
C HIS A 78 6.15 -2.68 -8.52
N ILE A 79 5.15 -3.53 -8.26
CA ILE A 79 5.36 -4.86 -7.67
C ILE A 79 5.56 -5.89 -8.79
N GLU A 80 6.77 -6.45 -8.86
CA GLU A 80 7.12 -7.57 -9.75
C GLU A 80 7.49 -8.79 -8.91
N LEU A 81 6.83 -9.93 -9.16
CA LEU A 81 7.06 -11.20 -8.48
C LEU A 81 7.68 -12.19 -9.47
N ASN A 82 8.92 -12.59 -9.19
CA ASN A 82 9.69 -13.52 -10.02
C ASN A 82 10.15 -14.73 -9.20
N ASP A 83 10.03 -15.93 -9.78
CA ASP A 83 10.71 -17.13 -9.28
C ASP A 83 12.23 -16.96 -9.42
N VAL A 84 12.98 -17.26 -8.36
CA VAL A 84 14.44 -17.34 -8.40
C VAL A 84 14.89 -18.76 -8.05
N HIS A 85 16.15 -19.09 -8.35
CA HIS A 85 16.65 -20.47 -8.32
C HIS A 85 16.45 -21.22 -6.98
N ASP A 86 16.28 -20.50 -5.88
CA ASP A 86 16.14 -21.05 -4.52
C ASP A 86 15.17 -20.19 -3.69
N GLY A 87 14.02 -19.81 -4.27
CA GLY A 87 13.00 -19.00 -3.59
C GLY A 87 12.25 -18.03 -4.51
N ILE A 88 11.80 -16.89 -3.96
CA ILE A 88 11.00 -15.87 -4.66
C ILE A 88 11.64 -14.49 -4.47
N SER A 89 11.60 -13.65 -5.49
CA SER A 89 11.88 -12.21 -5.36
C SER A 89 10.64 -11.36 -5.61
N LEU A 90 10.32 -10.48 -4.66
CA LEU A 90 9.40 -9.35 -4.83
C LEU A 90 10.24 -8.09 -5.03
N SER A 91 10.26 -7.55 -6.25
CA SER A 91 10.68 -6.17 -6.48
C SER A 91 9.52 -5.28 -6.08
N TYR A 92 9.77 -4.29 -5.23
CA TYR A 92 8.92 -3.11 -5.09
C TYR A 92 9.73 -1.88 -5.51
N GLU A 93 9.13 -1.01 -6.31
CA GLU A 93 9.63 0.32 -6.61
C GLU A 93 8.50 1.32 -6.44
N ASP A 94 8.79 2.44 -5.78
CA ASP A 94 8.01 3.66 -5.93
C ASP A 94 8.89 4.85 -6.32
N ASN A 95 8.24 5.88 -6.84
CA ASN A 95 8.80 7.14 -7.29
C ASN A 95 8.51 8.30 -6.33
N GLY A 96 8.21 8.00 -5.05
CA GLY A 96 7.76 8.96 -4.05
C GLY A 96 8.86 9.92 -3.57
N VAL A 97 8.76 10.39 -2.32
CA VAL A 97 9.78 11.27 -1.72
C VAL A 97 11.16 10.58 -1.67
N GLY A 98 11.17 9.25 -1.65
CA GLY A 98 12.31 8.46 -1.24
C GLY A 98 12.52 8.55 0.27
N ILE A 99 13.62 7.98 0.74
CA ILE A 99 14.05 8.06 2.13
C ILE A 99 15.55 8.40 2.10
N ASP A 100 16.01 9.35 2.92
CA ASP A 100 17.44 9.66 2.97
C ASP A 100 18.22 8.42 3.41
N ARG A 101 19.42 8.20 2.84
CA ARG A 101 20.17 6.98 3.14
C ARG A 101 20.49 6.82 4.63
N ASN A 102 20.67 7.91 5.37
CA ASN A 102 20.94 7.84 6.80
C ASN A 102 19.67 7.55 7.62
N GLU A 103 18.50 8.07 7.21
CA GLU A 103 17.20 7.68 7.78
C GLU A 103 16.88 6.20 7.49
N LEU A 104 17.27 5.73 6.31
CA LEU A 104 16.98 4.38 5.82
C LEU A 104 17.89 3.33 6.47
N ASP A 105 19.18 3.63 6.61
CA ASP A 105 20.10 2.84 7.44
C ASP A 105 19.68 2.87 8.92
N TYR A 106 19.12 3.98 9.42
CA TYR A 106 18.56 4.07 10.78
C TYR A 106 17.32 3.19 10.96
N LEU A 107 16.37 3.22 10.02
CA LEU A 107 15.21 2.30 9.97
C LEU A 107 15.67 0.83 10.01
N MET A 108 16.64 0.46 9.16
CA MET A 108 17.18 -0.91 9.07
C MET A 108 18.05 -1.36 10.24
N THR A 109 18.58 -0.44 11.06
CA THR A 109 19.42 -0.79 12.24
C THR A 109 18.71 -0.63 13.57
N SER A 110 17.64 0.18 13.63
CA SER A 110 17.00 0.61 14.89
C SER A 110 15.51 0.26 14.99
N GLY A 111 14.83 -0.05 13.88
CA GLY A 111 13.40 -0.35 13.87
C GLY A 111 12.48 0.81 14.29
N GLY A 112 12.99 2.06 14.27
CA GLY A 112 12.28 3.27 14.71
C GLY A 112 11.87 4.19 13.55
N THR A 113 10.90 5.09 13.79
CA THR A 113 10.38 6.02 12.77
C THR A 113 10.97 7.43 12.91
N THR A 114 10.77 8.25 11.87
CA THR A 114 11.27 9.63 11.78
C THR A 114 10.25 10.71 12.21
N LYS A 115 9.06 10.34 12.71
CA LYS A 115 8.03 11.28 13.22
C LYS A 115 8.03 11.28 14.76
N GLU A 116 8.46 12.38 15.39
CA GLU A 116 8.60 12.46 16.85
C GLU A 116 7.27 12.76 17.58
N ARG A 117 6.99 11.97 18.64
CA ARG A 117 6.04 12.23 19.75
C ARG A 117 4.52 12.25 19.46
N ASP A 118 4.01 11.15 18.93
CA ASP A 118 2.75 10.59 19.44
C ASP A 118 2.97 9.12 19.79
N GLU A 119 2.30 8.61 20.82
CA GLU A 119 2.74 7.40 21.56
C GLU A 119 2.64 6.06 20.79
N HIS A 120 2.16 6.07 19.54
CA HIS A 120 1.73 4.86 18.84
C HIS A 120 2.30 4.71 17.41
N HIS A 121 3.17 3.70 17.28
CA HIS A 121 3.47 2.86 16.10
C HIS A 121 4.73 3.16 15.27
N GLY A 122 5.79 2.38 15.53
CA GLY A 122 6.90 2.08 14.60
C GLY A 122 6.90 0.63 14.14
N ILE A 123 5.72 0.05 13.89
CA ILE A 123 5.52 -1.41 13.77
C ILE A 123 5.74 -1.91 12.33
N GLY A 124 5.45 -1.09 11.31
CA GLY A 124 5.43 -1.54 9.91
C GLY A 124 6.77 -2.07 9.41
N PHE A 125 7.86 -1.32 9.62
CA PHE A 125 9.17 -1.68 9.08
C PHE A 125 9.84 -2.86 9.83
N SER A 126 9.67 -2.92 11.15
CA SER A 126 10.19 -4.02 11.99
C SER A 126 9.52 -5.36 11.64
N VAL A 127 8.21 -5.37 11.40
CA VAL A 127 7.49 -6.59 10.94
C VAL A 127 7.95 -7.05 9.55
N ILE A 128 8.22 -6.12 8.62
CA ILE A 128 8.81 -6.45 7.31
C ILE A 128 10.21 -7.08 7.51
N GLN A 129 11.03 -6.52 8.39
CA GLN A 129 12.39 -6.99 8.63
C GLN A 129 12.44 -8.38 9.29
N ASP A 130 11.59 -8.64 10.29
CA ASP A 130 11.43 -9.96 10.91
C ASP A 130 10.99 -11.02 9.88
N ALA A 131 10.01 -10.68 9.02
CA ALA A 131 9.52 -11.58 7.98
C ALA A 131 10.60 -11.95 6.96
N ILE A 132 11.50 -11.01 6.63
CA ILE A 132 12.61 -11.25 5.69
C ILE A 132 13.73 -12.07 6.33
N ILE A 133 14.04 -11.84 7.61
CA ILE A 133 15.00 -12.67 8.36
C ILE A 133 14.50 -14.11 8.50
N PHE A 134 13.20 -14.31 8.76
CA PHE A 134 12.59 -15.63 8.91
C PHE A 134 12.73 -16.51 7.66
N HIS A 135 12.56 -15.95 6.46
CA HIS A 135 12.70 -16.64 5.18
C HIS A 135 14.12 -16.53 4.59
N SER A 136 15.16 -16.59 5.44
CA SER A 136 16.59 -16.56 5.05
C SER A 136 16.94 -15.49 3.99
N GLY A 137 16.24 -14.36 4.06
CA GLY A 137 16.03 -13.44 2.95
C GLY A 137 16.90 -12.20 3.01
N ASN A 138 16.60 -11.25 2.13
CA ASN A 138 17.27 -9.96 2.09
C ASN A 138 16.36 -8.86 1.51
N LEU A 139 16.37 -7.68 2.15
CA LEU A 139 15.88 -6.43 1.58
C LEU A 139 17.09 -5.64 1.05
N THR A 140 17.26 -5.60 -0.27
CA THR A 140 18.30 -4.81 -0.94
C THR A 140 17.68 -3.54 -1.49
N ILE A 141 18.18 -2.38 -1.07
CA ILE A 141 17.73 -1.08 -1.55
C ILE A 141 18.60 -0.64 -2.73
N LEU A 142 17.95 -0.35 -3.86
CA LEU A 142 18.60 -0.08 -5.13
C LEU A 142 18.69 1.43 -5.41
N PRO A 143 19.78 1.93 -6.02
CA PRO A 143 19.93 3.34 -6.32
C PRO A 143 18.93 3.77 -7.40
N THR A 144 18.13 4.79 -7.07
CA THR A 144 17.23 5.50 -7.98
C THR A 144 17.55 6.99 -7.96
N ASN A 145 17.12 7.73 -8.99
CA ASN A 145 17.21 9.19 -9.05
C ASN A 145 16.11 9.87 -8.22
N GLN A 146 15.03 9.15 -7.88
CA GLN A 146 13.87 9.64 -7.11
C GLN A 146 13.07 8.44 -6.54
N GLY A 147 12.42 8.59 -5.39
CA GLY A 147 11.63 7.53 -4.76
C GLY A 147 12.48 6.49 -4.05
N VAL A 148 11.92 5.29 -3.83
CA VAL A 148 12.64 4.18 -3.22
C VAL A 148 12.35 2.86 -3.93
N LYS A 149 13.43 2.10 -4.18
CA LYS A 149 13.37 0.77 -4.79
C LYS A 149 13.96 -0.25 -3.82
N PHE A 150 13.19 -1.26 -3.43
CA PHE A 150 13.70 -2.40 -2.68
C PHE A 150 13.36 -3.73 -3.35
N LEU A 151 14.39 -4.54 -3.55
CA LEU A 151 14.25 -5.94 -3.92
C LEU A 151 14.22 -6.77 -2.63
N ILE A 152 13.09 -7.40 -2.36
CA ILE A 152 12.94 -8.40 -1.30
C ILE A 152 13.17 -9.78 -1.93
N THR A 153 14.12 -10.53 -1.39
CA THR A 153 14.33 -11.96 -1.72
C THR A 153 14.03 -12.80 -0.50
N LEU A 154 13.37 -13.94 -0.70
CA LEU A 154 12.95 -14.91 0.32
C LEU A 154 13.36 -16.31 -0.16
N ARG A 155 13.82 -17.18 0.75
CA ARG A 155 14.23 -18.57 0.52
C ARG A 155 13.59 -19.52 1.53
#